data_AF-A0A822H0Q1-F1
#
_entry.id   AF-A0A822H0Q1-F1
#
_cell.length_a   1.000
_cell.length_b   1.000
_cell.length_c   1.000
_cell.angle_alpha   90.00
_cell.angle_beta   90.00
_cell.angle_gamma   90.00
#
_symmetry.space_group_name_H-M   'P 1'
#
loop_
_entity.id
_entity.type
_entity.pdbx_description
1 polymer ?
#
loop_
_entity_poly.entity_id
_entity_poly.type
_entity_poly.pdbx_seq_one_letter_code
_entity_poly.pdbx_strand_id
1 'polypeptide(L)'
;HAKPSPCWNRFALPVVKNENNRHIVIKNFATCRSCYALYVFTYGSTKSLNSHKYVKESSSIFTSPSTKSPSLNSKINRFSSEKKKTLTSLIALWICQSIRPISIVEDEGFLNIIQQCLSWNGG
;
A
#
# COMPACT_ATOMS: atom_id res chain seq x y z
N HIS A 1 10.00 36.14 8.17
CA HIS A 1 9.80 34.81 7.56
C HIS A 1 9.60 33.77 8.67
N ALA A 2 8.41 33.18 8.78
CA ALA A 2 8.14 32.15 9.79
C ALA A 2 8.84 30.83 9.41
N LYS A 3 9.52 30.21 10.38
CA LYS A 3 10.17 28.92 10.17
C LYS A 3 9.08 27.85 9.94
N PRO A 4 9.16 27.03 8.88
CA PRO A 4 8.16 26.01 8.62
C PRO A 4 8.12 24.99 9.77
N SER A 5 6.91 24.51 10.09
CA SER A 5 6.71 23.51 11.15
C SER A 5 7.54 22.23 10.89
N PRO A 6 8.20 21.64 11.92
CA PRO A 6 9.05 20.45 11.77
C PRO A 6 8.37 19.21 11.16
N CYS A 7 7.04 19.14 11.19
CA CYS A 7 6.28 18.04 10.56
C CYS A 7 6.57 17.90 9.06
N TRP A 8 6.88 18.99 8.36
CA TRP A 8 7.11 18.97 6.92
C TRP A 8 8.41 18.26 6.50
N ASN A 9 9.27 17.88 7.45
CA ASN A 9 10.37 16.94 7.18
C ASN A 9 9.84 15.51 6.98
N ARG A 10 8.75 15.15 7.66
CA ARG A 10 8.12 13.82 7.61
C ARG A 10 6.97 13.72 6.61
N PHE A 11 6.38 14.86 6.24
CA PHE A 11 5.19 14.91 5.40
C PHE A 11 5.44 15.70 4.11
N ALA A 12 4.76 15.30 3.05
CA ALA A 12 4.70 16.01 1.77
C ALA A 12 3.25 16.32 1.41
N LEU A 13 3.01 17.38 0.64
CA LEU A 13 1.69 17.65 0.08
C LEU A 13 1.53 16.84 -1.21
N PRO A 14 0.44 16.08 -1.38
CA PRO A 14 0.17 15.34 -2.60
C PRO A 14 -0.15 16.30 -3.75
N VAL A 15 0.25 15.91 -4.95
CA VAL A 15 0.09 16.70 -6.17
C VAL A 15 -0.62 15.84 -7.21
N VAL A 16 -1.65 16.42 -7.85
CA VAL A 16 -2.35 15.83 -9.00
C VAL A 16 -2.15 16.69 -10.22
N LYS A 17 -2.10 16.08 -11.40
CA LYS A 17 -2.10 16.82 -12.67
C LYS A 17 -3.53 17.11 -13.07
N ASN A 18 -3.81 18.36 -13.42
CA ASN A 18 -5.07 18.73 -14.06
C ASN A 18 -5.01 18.42 -15.58
N GLU A 19 -6.14 18.53 -16.26
CA GLU A 19 -6.31 18.40 -17.71
C GLU A 19 -5.34 19.29 -18.51
N ASN A 20 -4.96 20.44 -17.95
CA ASN A 20 -3.99 21.37 -18.52
C ASN A 20 -2.52 21.02 -18.20
N ASN A 21 -2.22 19.78 -17.78
CA ASN A 21 -0.90 19.33 -17.32
C ASN A 21 -0.27 20.16 -16.18
N ARG A 22 -1.08 20.94 -15.46
CA ARG A 22 -0.62 21.74 -14.30
C ARG A 22 -0.65 20.91 -13.04
N HIS A 23 0.38 21.05 -12.22
CA HIS A 23 0.47 20.44 -10.89
C HIS A 23 -0.40 21.21 -9.89
N ILE A 24 -1.45 20.55 -9.37
CA ILE A 24 -2.33 21.09 -8.34
C ILE A 24 -2.05 20.35 -7.04
N VAL A 25 -1.73 21.12 -6.01
CA VAL A 25 -1.58 20.61 -4.65
C VAL A 25 -2.95 20.32 -4.06
N ILE A 26 -3.18 19.10 -3.57
CA ILE A 26 -4.43 18.78 -2.85
C ILE A 26 -4.32 19.37 -1.44
N LYS A 27 -5.04 20.46 -1.20
CA LYS A 27 -5.11 21.11 0.11
C LYS A 27 -5.75 20.17 1.13
N ASN A 28 -5.39 20.34 2.41
CA ASN A 28 -5.87 19.53 3.54
C ASN A 28 -5.44 18.05 3.53
N PHE A 29 -4.57 17.64 2.62
CA PHE A 29 -4.00 16.29 2.62
C PHE A 29 -2.48 16.35 2.70
N ALA A 30 -1.90 15.43 3.47
CA ALA A 30 -0.47 15.27 3.57
C ALA A 30 -0.11 13.78 3.53
N THR A 31 0.91 13.42 2.76
CA THR A 31 1.43 12.06 2.67
C THR A 31 2.62 11.94 3.59
N CYS A 32 2.62 10.92 4.46
CA CYS A 32 3.79 10.60 5.29
C CYS A 32 4.88 9.96 4.42
N ARG A 33 6.10 10.47 4.48
CA ARG A 33 7.25 9.92 3.72
C ARG A 33 7.73 8.56 4.24
N SER A 34 7.32 8.17 5.45
CA SER A 34 7.76 6.92 6.08
C SER A 34 6.78 5.76 5.87
N CYS A 35 5.47 6.01 5.97
CA CYS A 35 4.45 4.97 5.78
C CYS A 35 3.64 5.11 4.49
N TYR A 36 3.89 6.16 3.69
CA TYR A 36 3.17 6.46 2.45
C TYR A 36 1.65 6.63 2.58
N ALA A 37 1.12 6.66 3.81
CA ALA A 37 -0.30 6.89 4.06
C ALA A 37 -0.67 8.37 3.86
N LEU A 38 -1.87 8.58 3.33
CA LEU A 38 -2.49 9.89 3.14
C LEU A 38 -3.25 10.29 4.40
N TYR A 39 -2.97 11.47 4.93
CA TYR A 39 -3.58 12.02 6.13
C TYR A 39 -4.35 13.30 5.82
N VAL A 40 -5.56 13.39 6.38
CA VAL A 40 -6.33 14.63 6.38
C VAL A 40 -5.82 15.53 7.49
N PHE A 41 -5.57 16.79 7.18
CA PHE A 41 -5.20 17.81 8.15
C PHE A 41 -5.85 19.15 7.80
N THR A 42 -6.02 20.02 8.78
CA THR A 42 -6.54 21.37 8.53
C THR A 42 -5.41 22.25 8.03
N TYR A 43 -5.54 22.79 6.81
CA TYR A 43 -4.56 23.73 6.26
C TYR A 43 -4.38 24.94 7.19
N GLY A 44 -3.14 25.19 7.61
CA GLY A 44 -2.80 26.21 8.62
C GLY A 44 -2.59 25.66 10.03
N SER A 45 -2.94 24.40 10.31
CA SER A 45 -2.66 23.72 11.57
C SER A 45 -1.91 22.41 11.34
N THR A 46 -0.72 22.29 11.92
CA THR A 46 0.09 21.07 11.83
C THR A 46 -0.03 20.17 13.06
N LYS A 47 -0.98 20.44 13.96
CA LYS A 47 -1.17 19.68 15.21
C LYS A 47 -1.49 18.21 14.94
N SER A 48 -2.39 17.92 14.00
CA SER A 48 -2.77 16.55 13.64
C SER A 48 -1.63 15.77 12.96
N LEU A 49 -0.80 16.46 12.17
CA LEU A 49 0.40 15.86 11.56
C LEU A 49 1.48 15.54 12.60
N ASN A 50 1.59 16.38 13.64
CA ASN A 50 2.54 16.13 14.73
C ASN A 50 2.16 14.94 15.60
N SER A 51 0.86 14.69 15.80
CA SER A 51 0.36 13.51 16.52
C SER A 51 0.48 12.20 15.76
N HIS A 52 0.83 12.24 14.47
CA HIS A 52 1.09 11.02 13.70
C HIS A 52 2.31 10.28 14.28
N LYS A 53 2.02 9.19 14.98
CA LYS A 53 3.01 8.22 15.43
C LYS A 53 3.19 7.19 14.33
N TYR A 54 4.32 7.29 13.65
CA TYR A 54 4.78 6.21 12.80
C TYR A 54 5.12 5.03 13.72
N VAL A 55 4.36 3.94 13.62
CA VAL A 55 4.82 2.65 14.09
C VAL A 55 5.86 2.23 13.06
N LYS A 56 7.13 2.46 13.40
CA LYS A 56 8.21 1.75 12.73
C LYS A 56 7.92 0.30 13.04
N GLU A 57 7.37 -0.43 12.07
CA GLU A 57 7.56 -1.86 12.07
C GLU A 57 9.08 -2.02 12.14
N SER A 58 9.57 -2.31 13.35
CA SER A 58 10.80 -3.04 13.46
C SER A 58 10.64 -4.19 12.49
N SER A 59 11.63 -4.36 11.63
CA SER A 59 11.92 -5.62 10.95
C SER A 59 12.20 -6.71 12.00
N SER A 60 11.26 -6.95 12.89
CA SER A 60 11.08 -8.16 13.66
C SER A 60 10.20 -9.02 12.77
N ILE A 61 10.88 -9.83 11.97
CA ILE A 61 10.42 -11.13 11.51
C ILE A 61 9.24 -11.57 12.36
N PHE A 62 8.04 -11.58 11.76
CA PHE A 62 6.86 -12.22 12.34
C PHE A 62 7.24 -13.66 12.64
N THR A 63 7.68 -13.90 13.87
CA THR A 63 7.75 -15.22 14.45
C THR A 63 6.35 -15.46 14.98
N SER A 64 5.43 -15.79 14.07
CA SER A 64 4.10 -16.21 14.46
C SER A 64 4.22 -17.47 15.31
N PRO A 65 3.43 -17.59 16.39
CA PRO A 65 3.50 -18.74 17.28
C PRO A 65 3.13 -20.01 16.52
N SER A 66 3.86 -21.09 16.83
CA SER A 66 3.62 -22.46 16.40
C SER A 66 2.18 -22.90 16.73
N THR A 67 1.25 -22.64 15.83
CA THR A 67 0.01 -23.41 15.70
C THR A 67 0.24 -24.46 14.62
N LYS A 68 0.42 -25.69 15.08
CA LYS A 68 0.45 -26.91 14.28
C LYS A 68 -0.82 -26.94 13.41
N SER A 69 -0.67 -26.59 12.14
CA SER A 69 -1.64 -26.88 11.09
C SER A 69 -1.11 -28.06 10.26
N PRO A 70 -1.99 -28.98 9.83
CA PRO A 70 -1.58 -30.25 9.27
C PRO A 70 -0.82 -30.04 7.96
N SER A 71 0.27 -30.80 7.81
CA SER A 71 1.08 -30.93 6.60
C SER A 71 0.21 -31.19 5.36
N LEU A 72 -0.16 -30.12 4.63
CA LEU A 72 -0.59 -30.23 3.24
C LEU A 72 0.67 -30.46 2.39
N ASN A 73 1.09 -31.72 2.31
CA ASN A 73 1.92 -32.21 1.22
C ASN A 73 1.08 -32.16 -0.07
N SER A 74 1.04 -31.03 -0.75
CA SER A 74 0.56 -30.98 -2.13
C SER A 74 1.48 -30.09 -2.97
N LYS A 75 2.06 -30.71 -4.00
CA LYS A 75 2.85 -30.16 -5.11
C LYS A 75 2.82 -28.62 -5.19
N ILE A 76 3.80 -27.97 -4.55
CA ILE A 76 4.10 -26.57 -4.83
C ILE A 76 4.69 -26.54 -6.24
N ASN A 77 3.83 -26.31 -7.23
CA ASN A 77 4.27 -25.89 -8.55
C ASN A 77 5.04 -24.59 -8.36
N ARG A 78 6.37 -24.68 -8.31
CA ARG A 78 7.26 -23.53 -8.23
C ARG A 78 7.05 -22.73 -9.52
N PHE A 79 6.28 -21.65 -9.45
CA PHE A 79 6.18 -20.68 -10.54
C PHE A 79 7.57 -20.26 -10.97
N SER A 80 7.84 -20.26 -12.28
CA SER A 80 9.09 -19.73 -12.81
C SER A 80 9.26 -18.27 -12.38
N SER A 81 10.51 -17.85 -12.16
CA SER A 81 10.83 -16.46 -11.77
C SER A 81 10.24 -15.44 -12.75
N GLU A 82 10.19 -15.79 -14.03
CA GLU A 82 9.61 -14.97 -15.09
C GLU A 82 8.08 -14.81 -14.94
N LYS A 83 7.35 -15.90 -14.71
CA LYS A 83 5.88 -15.82 -14.46
C LYS A 83 5.55 -14.98 -13.24
N LYS A 84 6.36 -15.06 -12.17
CA LYS A 84 6.19 -14.21 -10.98
C LYS A 84 6.35 -12.73 -11.32
N LYS A 85 7.42 -12.37 -12.05
CA LYS A 85 7.65 -10.98 -12.48
C LYS A 85 6.49 -10.45 -13.34
N THR A 86 6.00 -11.25 -14.28
CA THR A 86 4.86 -10.89 -15.13
C THR A 86 3.61 -10.63 -14.29
N LEU A 87 3.29 -11.53 -13.36
CA LEU A 87 2.13 -11.37 -12.48
C LEU A 87 2.25 -10.11 -11.60
N THR A 88 3.42 -9.89 -10.99
CA THR A 88 3.69 -8.68 -10.19
C THR A 88 3.53 -7.41 -11.03
N SER A 89 4.02 -7.40 -12.27
CA SER A 89 3.89 -6.26 -13.17
C SER A 89 2.43 -5.96 -13.53
N LEU A 90 1.62 -6.99 -13.77
CA LEU A 90 0.19 -6.83 -14.08
C LEU A 90 -0.58 -6.29 -12.89
N ILE A 91 -0.32 -6.82 -11.68
CA ILE A 91 -0.94 -6.34 -10.44
C ILE A 91 -0.56 -4.89 -10.18
N ALA A 92 0.72 -4.54 -10.30
CA ALA A 92 1.19 -3.17 -10.12
C ALA A 92 0.52 -2.21 -11.11
N LEU A 93 0.41 -2.60 -12.38
CA LEU A 93 -0.25 -1.80 -13.40
C LEU A 93 -1.74 -1.57 -13.07
N TRP A 94 -2.46 -2.62 -12.69
CA TRP A 94 -3.86 -2.54 -12.30
C TRP A 94 -4.09 -1.61 -11.11
N ILE A 95 -3.24 -1.71 -10.08
CA ILE A 95 -3.27 -0.85 -8.90
C ILE A 95 -3.08 0.61 -9.30
N CYS A 96 -2.08 0.91 -10.14
CA CYS A 96 -1.80 2.26 -10.60
C CYS A 96 -2.93 2.83 -11.48
N GLN A 97 -3.45 2.05 -12.42
CA GLN A 97 -4.51 2.48 -13.34
C GLN A 97 -5.83 2.74 -12.61
N SER A 98 -6.15 1.91 -11.61
CA SER A 98 -7.41 2.02 -10.85
C SER A 98 -7.27 2.86 -9.57
N ILE A 99 -6.08 3.41 -9.29
CA ILE A 99 -5.75 4.16 -8.06
C ILE A 99 -6.19 3.39 -6.80
N ARG A 100 -5.82 2.11 -6.74
CA ARG A 100 -6.16 1.23 -5.60
C ARG A 100 -5.08 1.29 -4.54
N PRO A 101 -5.40 1.07 -3.26
CA PRO A 101 -4.38 0.87 -2.24
C PRO A 101 -3.63 -0.43 -2.52
N ILE A 102 -2.31 -0.44 -2.26
CA ILE A 102 -1.48 -1.63 -2.46
C ILE A 102 -1.98 -2.80 -1.60
N SER A 103 -2.51 -2.51 -0.40
CA SER A 103 -3.06 -3.51 0.53
C SER A 103 -4.22 -4.33 -0.02
N ILE A 104 -4.81 -3.96 -1.17
CA ILE A 104 -5.88 -4.76 -1.79
C ILE A 104 -5.42 -6.17 -2.18
N VAL A 105 -4.12 -6.37 -2.42
CA VAL A 105 -3.57 -7.69 -2.79
C VAL A 105 -3.45 -8.63 -1.59
N GLU A 106 -3.57 -8.09 -0.37
CA GLU A 106 -3.57 -8.81 0.91
C GLU A 106 -5.00 -8.97 1.46
N ASP A 107 -6.01 -8.44 0.77
CA ASP A 107 -7.41 -8.54 1.18
C ASP A 107 -7.92 -9.98 1.02
N GLU A 108 -8.40 -10.55 2.11
CA GLU A 108 -8.91 -11.93 2.16
C GLU A 108 -10.10 -12.14 1.20
N GLY A 109 -10.97 -11.14 1.03
CA GLY A 109 -12.09 -11.21 0.10
C GLY A 109 -11.61 -11.31 -1.35
N PHE A 110 -10.65 -10.47 -1.71
CA PHE A 110 -10.01 -10.48 -3.03
C PHE A 110 -9.28 -11.80 -3.32
N LEU A 111 -8.51 -12.32 -2.35
CA LEU A 111 -7.82 -13.60 -2.47
C LEU A 111 -8.81 -14.76 -2.68
N ASN A 112 -9.92 -14.77 -1.94
CA ASN A 112 -10.97 -15.77 -2.10
C ASN A 112 -11.61 -15.72 -3.50
N ILE A 113 -11.87 -14.53 -4.05
CA ILE A 113 -12.38 -14.37 -5.41
C ILE A 113 -11.40 -14.96 -6.43
N ILE A 114 -10.11 -14.62 -6.33
CA ILE A 114 -9.08 -15.18 -7.23
C ILE A 114 -9.05 -16.71 -7.13
N GLN A 115 -9.12 -17.25 -5.91
CA GLN A 115 -9.09 -18.69 -5.70
C GLN A 115 -10.32 -19.38 -6.31
N GLN A 116 -11.51 -18.77 -6.25
CA GLN A 116 -12.71 -19.27 -6.94
C GLN A 116 -12.58 -19.17 -8.46
N CYS A 117 -11.99 -18.09 -8.99
CA CYS A 117 -11.74 -18.00 -10.44
C CYS A 117 -10.76 -19.06 -10.94
N LEU A 118 -9.77 -19.43 -10.12
CA LEU A 118 -8.81 -20.48 -10.45
C LEU A 118 -9.44 -21.88 -10.37
N SER A 119 -10.39 -22.11 -9.46
CA SER A 119 -11.10 -23.39 -9.35
C SER A 119 -12.00 -23.67 -10.57
N TRP A 120 -12.58 -22.63 -11.17
CA TRP A 120 -13.38 -22.75 -12.40
C TRP A 120 -12.58 -23.16 -13.63
N ASN A 121 -11.30 -22.78 -13.70
CA ASN A 121 -10.41 -23.12 -14.82
C ASN A 121 -9.66 -24.46 -14.63
N GLY A 122 -9.98 -25.21 -13.56
CA GLY A 122 -9.40 -26.51 -13.24
C GLY A 122 -10.30 -27.72 -13.54
N GLY A 123 -11.39 -27.53 -14.29
CA GLY A 123 -12.33 -28.58 -14.73
C GLY A 123 -12.20 -28.90 -16.22
#